data_AF-A0A8J3FY09-F1
#
_entry.id   AF-A0A8J3FY09-F1
#
_cell.length_a   1.000
_cell.length_b   1.000
_cell.length_c   1.000
_cell.angle_alpha   90.00
_cell.angle_beta   90.00
_cell.angle_gamma   90.00
#
_symmetry.space_group_name_H-M   'P 1'
#
loop_
_entity.id
_entity.type
_entity.pdbx_description
1 polymer ?
#
loop_
_entity_poly.entity_id
_entity_poly.type
_entity_poly.pdbx_seq_one_letter_code
_entity_poly.pdbx_strand_id
1 'polypeptide(L)'
;MTTRLFVADTLLDAVADGASRPWSAPVPARTLPAALAVFPRPIVREHWGGEPIAVVLDLRAWLIHHTAASTLPLACDSQRAAEHAAAALATAGKDGAVDPTKPAEVAGWARAWCELHRDAHPIRTWGWWQR
;
A
#
# COMPACT_ATOMS: atom_id res chain seq x y z
N MET A 1 14.45 0.90 9.14
CA MET A 1 14.31 0.81 7.67
C MET A 1 13.40 -0.37 7.38
N THR A 2 12.20 -0.13 6.86
CA THR A 2 11.17 -1.16 6.63
C THR A 2 11.41 -1.80 5.26
N THR A 3 11.78 -3.08 5.22
CA THR A 3 11.94 -3.84 3.97
C THR A 3 10.65 -4.60 3.71
N ARG A 4 10.00 -4.32 2.58
CA ARG A 4 8.80 -5.06 2.15
C ARG A 4 9.18 -6.09 1.11
N LEU A 5 8.88 -7.35 1.38
CA LEU A 5 9.15 -8.47 0.49
C LEU A 5 7.81 -9.08 0.07
N PHE A 6 7.61 -9.24 -1.24
CA PHE A 6 6.47 -9.98 -1.79
C PHE A 6 6.86 -11.44 -1.98
N VAL A 7 6.11 -12.34 -1.35
CA VAL A 7 6.25 -13.78 -1.54
C VAL A 7 4.86 -14.36 -1.74
N ALA A 8 4.56 -14.88 -2.93
CA ALA A 8 3.35 -15.67 -3.24
C ALA A 8 2.04 -15.15 -2.58
N ASP A 9 1.46 -14.08 -3.14
CA ASP A 9 0.20 -13.45 -2.67
C ASP A 9 0.24 -12.89 -1.24
N THR A 10 1.44 -12.68 -0.72
CA THR A 10 1.66 -12.16 0.62
C THR A 10 2.62 -10.98 0.60
N LEU A 11 2.18 -9.85 1.16
CA LEU A 11 3.06 -8.73 1.52
C LEU A 11 3.63 -9.00 2.92
N LEU A 12 4.96 -9.05 3.03
CA LEU A 12 5.64 -9.06 4.33
C LEU A 12 5.94 -7.63 4.75
N ASP A 13 5.34 -7.19 5.86
CA ASP A 13 5.65 -5.90 6.48
C ASP A 13 6.67 -6.11 7.60
N ALA A 14 7.89 -5.61 7.43
CA ALA A 14 8.98 -5.82 8.39
C ALA A 14 9.29 -4.53 9.17
N VAL A 15 8.99 -4.50 10.46
CA VAL A 15 9.38 -3.40 11.34
C VAL A 15 10.77 -3.69 11.91
N ALA A 16 11.74 -2.85 11.57
CA ALA A 16 13.08 -2.87 12.15
C ALA A 16 13.27 -1.59 12.98
N ASP A 17 12.90 -1.66 14.25
CA ASP A 17 13.45 -0.81 15.30
C ASP A 17 14.81 -1.41 15.69
N GLY A 18 15.86 -0.60 15.72
CA GLY A 18 17.25 -1.01 15.98
C GLY A 18 17.52 -1.72 17.31
N ALA A 19 16.53 -1.85 18.21
CA ALA A 19 16.59 -2.65 19.44
C ALA A 19 15.76 -3.94 19.41
N SER A 20 14.85 -4.09 18.45
CA SER A 20 13.81 -5.13 18.43
C SER A 20 14.09 -6.21 17.38
N ARG A 21 13.72 -7.47 17.67
CA ARG A 21 13.79 -8.54 16.65
C ARG A 21 12.94 -8.14 15.44
N PRO A 22 13.43 -8.34 14.20
CA PRO A 22 12.63 -8.06 13.01
C PRO A 22 11.34 -8.85 13.08
N TRP A 23 10.22 -8.13 13.13
CA TRP A 23 8.89 -8.72 13.15
C TRP A 23 8.29 -8.58 11.76
N SER A 24 7.76 -9.69 11.24
CA SER A 24 7.07 -9.71 9.95
C SER A 24 5.78 -10.48 10.04
N ALA A 25 4.76 -10.01 9.35
CA ALA A 25 3.48 -10.68 9.25
C ALA A 25 3.01 -10.75 7.79
N PRO A 26 2.42 -11.89 7.38
CA PRO A 26 1.86 -12.03 6.06
C PRO A 26 0.56 -11.23 5.92
N VAL A 27 0.46 -10.39 4.90
CA VAL A 27 -0.80 -9.70 4.51
C VAL A 27 -1.28 -10.26 3.17
N PRO A 28 -2.51 -10.79 3.08
CA PRO A 28 -3.04 -11.32 1.83
C PRO A 28 -3.13 -10.20 0.79
N ALA A 29 -2.58 -10.45 -0.38
CA ALA A 29 -2.56 -9.52 -1.50
C ALA A 29 -3.05 -10.23 -2.75
N ARG A 30 -3.81 -9.52 -3.57
CA ARG A 30 -4.15 -9.97 -4.92
C ARG A 30 -3.21 -9.30 -5.91
N THR A 31 -2.45 -10.12 -6.63
CA THR A 31 -1.59 -9.65 -7.72
C THR A 31 -2.41 -9.28 -8.95
N LEU A 32 -1.99 -8.22 -9.63
CA LEU A 32 -2.61 -7.66 -10.82
C LEU A 32 -1.55 -7.49 -11.93
N PRO A 33 -1.94 -7.33 -13.20
CA PRO A 33 -1.02 -6.98 -14.28
C PRO A 33 -0.25 -5.68 -14.00
N ALA A 34 0.80 -5.44 -14.79
CA ALA A 34 1.67 -4.25 -14.68
C ALA A 34 2.35 -4.12 -13.31
N ALA A 35 2.73 -5.25 -12.70
CA ALA A 35 3.49 -5.27 -11.45
C ALA A 35 2.75 -4.61 -10.26
N LEU A 36 1.42 -4.64 -10.29
CA LEU A 36 0.57 -4.07 -9.25
C LEU A 36 0.02 -5.18 -8.33
N ALA A 37 -0.26 -4.82 -7.09
CA ALA A 37 -0.98 -5.67 -6.15
C ALA A 37 -1.93 -4.82 -5.30
N VAL A 38 -3.06 -5.41 -4.91
CA VAL A 38 -4.00 -4.79 -3.97
C VAL A 38 -4.09 -5.61 -2.69
N PHE A 39 -4.21 -4.94 -1.55
CA PHE A 39 -4.24 -5.60 -0.25
C PHE A 39 -5.03 -4.74 0.75
N PRO A 40 -5.68 -5.34 1.76
CA PRO A 40 -6.33 -4.58 2.80
C PRO A 40 -5.29 -3.85 3.64
N ARG A 41 -5.66 -2.71 4.22
CA ARG A 41 -4.77 -1.90 5.03
C ARG A 41 -4.37 -2.68 6.29
N PRO A 42 -3.07 -2.97 6.48
CA PRO A 42 -2.63 -3.53 7.74
C PRO A 42 -2.72 -2.46 8.85
N ILE A 43 -2.98 -2.91 10.07
CA ILE A 43 -2.92 -2.13 11.31
C ILE A 43 -2.08 -2.95 12.28
N VAL A 44 -0.97 -2.38 12.74
CA VAL A 44 -0.16 -2.99 13.79
C VAL A 44 -0.85 -2.75 15.13
N ARG A 45 -1.07 -3.83 15.88
CA ARG A 45 -1.44 -3.77 17.28
C ARG A 45 -0.19 -3.91 18.12
N GLU A 46 -0.03 -3.01 19.08
CA GLU A 46 1.12 -2.96 19.97
C GLU A 46 0.72 -3.33 21.41
N HIS A 47 1.68 -3.86 22.17
CA HIS A 47 1.58 -4.02 23.62
C HIS A 47 1.82 -2.67 24.34
N TRP A 48 1.52 -2.62 25.63
CA TRP A 48 1.97 -1.54 26.51
C TRP A 48 3.50 -1.54 26.54
N GLY A 49 4.12 -0.62 25.79
CA GLY A 49 5.56 -0.60 25.52
C GLY A 49 5.93 -0.36 24.05
N GLY A 50 4.96 -0.38 23.13
CA GLY A 50 5.18 -0.11 21.71
C GLY A 50 5.64 -1.34 20.90
N GLU A 51 5.79 -2.50 21.55
CA GLU A 51 6.17 -3.72 20.85
C GLU A 51 5.00 -4.28 20.00
N PRO A 52 5.21 -4.59 18.71
CA PRO A 52 4.17 -5.16 17.87
C PRO A 52 3.79 -6.57 18.31
N ILE A 53 2.50 -6.82 18.55
CA ILE A 53 1.97 -8.13 18.97
C ILE A 53 1.10 -8.81 17.92
N ALA A 54 0.50 -8.05 16.99
CA ALA A 54 -0.33 -8.59 15.92
C ALA A 54 -0.46 -7.61 14.75
N VAL A 55 -0.69 -8.13 13.53
CA VAL A 55 -1.30 -7.35 12.44
C VAL A 55 -2.78 -7.66 12.40
N VAL A 56 -3.60 -6.62 12.37
CA VAL A 56 -5.03 -6.69 12.05
C VAL A 56 -5.24 -6.07 10.67
N LEU A 57 -6.15 -6.67 9.89
CA LEU A 57 -6.48 -6.16 8.56
C LEU A 57 -7.74 -5.31 8.63
N ASP A 58 -7.63 -4.04 8.25
CA ASP A 58 -8.78 -3.18 8.02
C ASP A 58 -9.31 -3.39 6.61
N LEU A 59 -10.41 -4.15 6.51
CA LEU A 59 -11.04 -4.47 5.24
C LEU A 59 -11.86 -3.30 4.66
N ARG A 60 -11.97 -2.17 5.38
CA ARG A 60 -12.64 -0.96 4.92
C ARG A 60 -11.71 -0.02 4.16
N ALA A 61 -10.41 -0.30 4.16
CA ALA A 61 -9.40 0.47 3.44
C ALA A 61 -8.47 -0.47 2.68
N TRP A 62 -8.36 -0.28 1.38
CA TRP A 62 -7.55 -1.10 0.49
C TRP A 62 -6.47 -0.26 -0.16
N LEU A 63 -5.28 -0.85 -0.24
CA LEU A 63 -4.06 -0.20 -0.70
C LEU A 63 -3.62 -0.82 -2.02
N ILE A 64 -2.88 -0.03 -2.81
CA ILE A 64 -2.31 -0.45 -4.08
C ILE A 64 -0.80 -0.36 -3.97
N HIS A 65 -0.09 -1.42 -4.31
CA HIS A 65 1.36 -1.46 -4.36
C HIS A 65 1.86 -1.73 -5.78
N HIS A 66 2.91 -1.02 -6.19
CA HIS A 66 3.65 -1.30 -7.41
C HIS A 66 5.02 -1.89 -7.06
N THR A 67 5.35 -3.08 -7.55
CA THR A 67 6.51 -3.87 -7.06
C THR A 67 7.87 -3.24 -7.36
N ALA A 68 7.99 -2.44 -8.42
CA ALA A 68 9.22 -1.69 -8.72
C ALA A 68 9.27 -0.33 -8.00
N ALA A 69 8.22 0.05 -7.28
CA ALA A 69 8.10 1.33 -6.62
C ALA A 69 7.62 1.12 -5.17
N SER A 70 6.68 1.94 -4.72
CA SER A 70 6.12 1.87 -3.37
C SER A 70 4.60 1.72 -3.42
N THR A 71 4.01 1.58 -2.24
CA THR A 71 2.56 1.65 -2.09
C THR A 71 2.09 3.06 -2.41
N LEU A 72 1.05 3.16 -3.24
CA LEU A 72 0.49 4.42 -3.70
C LEU A 72 -0.01 5.27 -2.51
N PRO A 73 0.06 6.60 -2.59
CA PRO A 73 -0.36 7.50 -1.51
C PRO A 73 -1.89 7.71 -1.46
N LEU A 74 -2.67 6.65 -1.74
CA LEU A 74 -4.13 6.66 -1.68
C LEU A 74 -4.63 5.34 -1.08
N ALA A 75 -5.79 5.38 -0.45
CA ALA A 75 -6.54 4.22 -0.02
C ALA A 75 -7.92 4.24 -0.66
N CYS A 76 -8.48 3.05 -0.90
CA CYS A 76 -9.81 2.86 -1.47
C CYS A 76 -10.73 2.17 -0.47
N ASP A 77 -12.02 2.47 -0.50
CA ASP A 77 -12.97 1.96 0.50
C ASP A 77 -13.33 0.47 0.32
N SER A 78 -12.88 -0.15 -0.77
CA SER A 78 -13.10 -1.57 -1.07
C SER A 78 -12.01 -2.14 -1.97
N GLN A 79 -11.90 -3.48 -1.99
CA GLN A 79 -11.02 -4.20 -2.90
C GLN A 79 -11.30 -3.84 -4.37
N ARG A 80 -12.58 -3.83 -4.76
CA ARG A 80 -12.99 -3.53 -6.13
C ARG A 80 -12.57 -2.12 -6.56
N ALA A 81 -12.71 -1.13 -5.66
CA ALA A 81 -12.27 0.24 -5.90
C ALA A 81 -10.74 0.31 -6.08
N ALA A 82 -9.97 -0.41 -5.25
CA ALA A 82 -8.52 -0.50 -5.39
C ALA A 82 -8.10 -1.17 -6.71
N GLU A 83 -8.78 -2.24 -7.12
CA GLU A 83 -8.53 -2.92 -8.41
C GLU A 83 -8.83 -2.00 -9.60
N HIS A 84 -9.93 -1.23 -9.52
CA HIS A 84 -10.28 -0.26 -10.55
C HIS A 84 -9.22 0.85 -10.67
N ALA A 85 -8.80 1.42 -9.54
CA ALA A 85 -7.73 2.41 -9.51
C ALA A 85 -6.39 1.84 -10.01
N ALA A 86 -6.04 0.60 -9.63
CA ALA A 86 -4.84 -0.08 -10.11
C ALA A 86 -4.88 -0.29 -11.64
N ALA A 87 -6.03 -0.72 -12.18
CA ALA A 87 -6.22 -0.87 -13.62
C ALA A 87 -6.07 0.48 -14.36
N ALA A 88 -6.63 1.56 -13.80
CA ALA A 88 -6.50 2.90 -14.37
C ALA A 88 -5.07 3.42 -14.33
N LEU A 89 -4.32 3.17 -13.26
CA LEU A 89 -2.89 3.49 -13.20
C LEU A 89 -2.11 2.69 -14.24
N ALA A 90 -2.40 1.40 -14.40
CA ALA A 90 -1.75 0.55 -15.40
C ALA A 90 -1.99 1.08 -16.82
N THR A 91 -3.21 1.55 -17.12
CA THR A 91 -3.53 2.20 -18.41
C THR A 91 -2.76 3.51 -18.56
N ALA A 92 -2.78 4.39 -17.56
CA ALA A 92 -2.02 5.65 -17.59
C ALA A 92 -0.51 5.42 -17.80
N GLY A 93 0.04 4.34 -17.23
CA GLY A 93 1.43 3.94 -17.46
C GLY A 93 1.71 3.42 -18.87
N LYS A 94 0.80 2.63 -19.44
CA LYS A 94 0.91 2.17 -20.84
C LYS A 94 0.83 3.33 -21.84
N ASP A 95 -0.02 4.31 -21.55
CA ASP A 95 -0.22 5.49 -22.39
C ASP A 95 0.90 6.53 -22.22
N GLY A 96 1.85 6.30 -21.31
CA GLY A 96 2.95 7.22 -21.00
C GLY A 96 2.52 8.48 -20.24
N ALA A 97 1.30 8.51 -19.71
CA ALA A 97 0.77 9.63 -18.93
C ALA A 97 1.32 9.67 -17.49
N VAL A 98 1.70 8.51 -16.95
CA VAL A 98 2.28 8.36 -15.60
C VAL A 98 3.38 7.31 -15.61
N ASP A 99 4.57 7.67 -15.20
CA ASP A 99 5.62 6.70 -14.90
C ASP A 99 5.45 6.15 -13.47
N PRO A 100 5.07 4.86 -13.29
CA PRO A 100 4.81 4.28 -11.98
C PRO A 100 6.08 4.14 -11.12
N THR A 101 7.27 4.30 -11.71
CA THR A 101 8.55 4.27 -10.98
C THR A 101 8.93 5.63 -10.39
N LYS A 102 8.27 6.71 -10.81
CA LYS A 102 8.54 8.07 -10.33
C LYS A 102 7.53 8.48 -9.25
N PRO A 103 7.95 8.64 -7.98
CA PRO A 103 7.04 8.93 -6.88
C PRO A 103 6.21 10.21 -7.06
N ALA A 104 6.76 11.25 -7.70
CA ALA A 104 6.08 12.52 -7.91
C ALA A 104 4.92 12.42 -8.91
N GLU A 105 5.10 11.65 -10.00
CA GLU A 105 4.05 11.43 -11.01
C GLU A 105 2.92 10.58 -10.42
N VAL A 106 3.27 9.52 -9.69
CA VAL A 106 2.31 8.68 -8.95
C VAL A 106 1.53 9.48 -7.91
N ALA A 107 2.19 10.37 -7.16
CA ALA A 107 1.51 11.23 -6.18
C ALA A 107 0.56 12.24 -6.83
N GLY A 108 0.95 12.81 -7.99
CA GLY A 108 0.10 13.69 -8.78
C GLY A 108 -1.14 12.97 -9.30
N TRP A 109 -0.94 11.80 -9.91
CA TRP A 109 -2.04 10.94 -10.38
C TRP A 109 -2.98 10.52 -9.24
N ALA A 110 -2.43 10.08 -8.10
CA ALA A 110 -3.21 9.64 -6.94
C ALA A 110 -4.10 10.75 -6.37
N ARG A 111 -3.57 11.98 -6.33
CA ARG A 111 -4.35 13.16 -5.91
C ARG A 111 -5.52 13.42 -6.86
N ALA A 112 -5.26 13.48 -8.16
CA ALA A 112 -6.29 13.68 -9.18
C ALA A 112 -7.34 12.56 -9.13
N TRP A 113 -6.91 11.31 -8.90
CA TRP A 113 -7.83 10.18 -8.75
C TRP A 113 -8.80 10.37 -7.57
N CYS A 114 -8.28 10.76 -6.40
CA CYS A 114 -9.11 11.00 -5.20
C CYS A 114 -10.07 12.18 -5.36
N GLU A 115 -9.74 13.17 -6.19
CA GLU A 115 -10.65 14.29 -6.49
C GLU A 115 -11.84 13.84 -7.35
N LEU A 116 -11.63 12.85 -8.23
CA LEU A 116 -12.64 12.34 -9.16
C LEU A 116 -13.48 11.18 -8.58
N HIS A 117 -12.91 10.42 -7.64
CA HIS A 117 -13.49 9.17 -7.15
C HIS A 117 -13.75 9.24 -5.65
N ARG A 118 -15.03 9.20 -5.26
CA ARG A 118 -15.46 9.33 -3.85
C ARG A 118 -15.08 8.14 -2.97
N ASP A 119 -14.80 7.00 -3.58
CA ASP A 119 -14.37 5.75 -2.94
C ASP A 119 -12.85 5.66 -2.79
N ALA A 120 -12.12 6.74 -3.08
CA ALA A 120 -10.69 6.86 -2.89
C ALA A 120 -10.35 8.12 -2.10
N HIS A 121 -9.38 8.01 -1.20
CA HIS A 121 -8.96 9.12 -0.36
C HIS A 121 -7.43 9.14 -0.15
N PRO A 122 -6.82 10.33 -0.03
CA PRO A 122 -5.38 10.45 0.14
C PRO A 122 -4.94 9.91 1.50
N ILE A 123 -3.84 9.16 1.52
CA ILE A 123 -3.22 8.71 2.78
C ILE A 123 -2.41 9.86 3.35
N ARG A 124 -3.01 10.61 4.29
CA ARG A 124 -2.41 11.81 4.89
C ARG A 124 -1.23 11.52 5.82
N THR A 125 -1.12 10.31 6.35
CA THR A 125 -0.07 9.95 7.31
C THR A 125 0.46 8.55 7.03
N TRP A 126 1.59 8.49 6.35
CA TRP A 126 2.50 7.33 6.38
C TRP A 126 3.32 7.27 7.68
N GLY A 127 3.27 8.31 8.51
CA GLY A 127 4.17 8.56 9.64
C GLY A 127 4.04 7.67 10.88
N TRP A 128 3.21 6.63 10.86
CA TRP A 128 3.04 5.69 11.99
C TRP A 128 3.72 4.33 11.76
N TRP A 129 4.42 4.13 10.64
CA TRP A 129 5.10 2.86 10.29
C TRP A 129 6.63 2.90 10.43
N GLN A 130 7.20 4.03 10.86
CA GLN A 130 8.64 4.28 10.91
C GLN A 130 9.14 4.71 12.29
N ARG A 131 8.32 4.62 13.34
CA ARG A 131 8.82 4.77 14.71
C ARG A 131 9.05 3.40 15.31
#